data_AF-A0A4Q2YWJ9-F1
#
_entry.id   AF-A0A4Q2YWJ9-F1
#
_cell.length_a   1.000
_cell.length_b   1.000
_cell.length_c   1.000
_cell.angle_alpha   90.00
_cell.angle_beta   90.00
_cell.angle_gamma   90.00
#
_symmetry.space_group_name_H-M   'P 1'
#
loop_
_entity.id
_entity.type
_entity.pdbx_description
1 polymer ?
#
loop_
_entity_poly.entity_id
_entity_poly.type
_entity_poly.pdbx_seq_one_letter_code
_entity_poly.pdbx_strand_id
1 'polypeptide(L)'
;MTNFFRYSNSGKPAFAPKFKKKGKKDAFRYPQGVKVRQSRVYLPKIGWVRYRASRPIEGTILQATIKREGPHWFVCLACEVNLTDVDPIPVSDEKAVGIDVGLKTFATLSDGTEIENPKFLRVAQRQLSKA
;
A
#
# COMPACT_ATOMS: atom_id res chain seq x y z
N MET A 1 11.93 -7.23 -9.68
CA MET A 1 13.00 -8.20 -10.00
C MET A 1 13.20 -9.24 -8.88
N THR A 2 12.25 -9.40 -7.96
CA THR A 2 12.48 -10.15 -6.71
C THR A 2 12.16 -11.65 -6.79
N ASN A 3 11.28 -12.07 -7.70
CA ASN A 3 10.88 -13.49 -7.78
C ASN A 3 11.88 -14.35 -8.58
N PHE A 4 12.62 -13.81 -9.55
CA PHE A 4 13.53 -14.62 -10.36
C PHE A 4 14.62 -15.29 -9.51
N PHE A 5 15.42 -14.50 -8.78
CA PHE A 5 16.48 -15.02 -7.92
C PHE A 5 15.95 -15.91 -6.79
N ARG A 6 14.75 -15.59 -6.26
CA ARG A 6 14.11 -16.40 -5.22
C ARG A 6 13.74 -17.80 -5.72
N TYR A 7 13.14 -17.90 -6.92
CA TYR A 7 12.78 -19.18 -7.54
C TYR A 7 14.03 -19.95 -7.99
N SER A 8 14.98 -19.26 -8.62
CA SER A 8 16.27 -19.83 -9.06
C SER A 8 17.04 -20.45 -7.89
N ASN A 9 17.13 -19.75 -6.75
CA ASN A 9 17.84 -20.23 -5.57
C ASN A 9 17.09 -21.34 -4.80
N SER A 10 15.82 -21.58 -5.10
CA SER A 10 14.99 -22.62 -4.46
C SER A 10 14.73 -23.83 -5.36
N GLY A 11 15.45 -23.94 -6.49
CA GLY A 11 15.32 -25.04 -7.44
C GLY A 11 13.98 -25.07 -8.20
N LYS A 12 13.16 -24.02 -8.07
CA LYS A 12 11.88 -23.91 -8.76
C LYS A 12 12.07 -23.22 -10.10
N PRO A 13 11.32 -23.58 -11.16
CA PRO A 13 11.44 -22.93 -12.45
C PRO A 13 11.19 -21.43 -12.33
N ALA A 14 12.25 -20.65 -12.59
CA ALA A 14 12.22 -19.20 -12.55
C ALA A 14 12.08 -18.67 -13.98
N PHE A 15 11.00 -17.97 -14.28
CA PHE A 15 10.86 -17.30 -15.58
C PHE A 15 11.93 -16.22 -15.73
N ALA A 16 12.63 -16.21 -16.87
CA ALA A 16 13.67 -15.24 -17.16
C ALA A 16 13.19 -13.79 -16.91
N PRO A 17 14.03 -12.92 -16.31
CA PRO A 17 13.67 -11.54 -16.04
C PRO A 17 13.41 -10.83 -17.35
N LYS A 18 12.19 -10.30 -17.52
CA LYS A 18 11.84 -9.49 -18.68
C LYS A 18 12.13 -8.02 -18.40
N PHE A 19 12.71 -7.34 -19.38
CA PHE A 19 12.86 -5.89 -19.33
C PHE A 19 11.50 -5.22 -19.12
N LYS A 20 11.52 -4.14 -18.35
CA LYS A 20 10.33 -3.33 -18.09
C LYS A 20 9.97 -2.54 -19.35
N LYS A 21 8.72 -2.61 -19.78
CA LYS A 21 8.21 -1.80 -20.91
C LYS A 21 7.80 -0.41 -20.42
N LYS A 22 8.21 0.63 -21.15
CA LYS A 22 7.79 2.03 -20.91
C LYS A 22 6.26 2.13 -20.97
N GLY A 23 5.67 2.94 -20.08
CA GLY A 23 4.21 3.14 -20.02
C GLY A 23 3.46 2.02 -19.31
N LYS A 24 4.14 0.91 -18.95
CA LYS A 24 3.52 -0.21 -18.24
C LYS A 24 4.16 -0.36 -16.86
N LYS A 25 3.39 0.00 -15.82
CA LYS A 25 3.81 -0.05 -14.41
C LYS A 25 5.05 0.80 -14.13
N ASP A 26 5.17 1.98 -14.75
CA ASP A 26 6.31 2.90 -14.57
C ASP A 26 6.45 3.24 -13.09
N ALA A 27 7.56 2.79 -12.49
CA ALA A 27 7.79 2.86 -11.06
C ALA A 27 9.25 2.51 -10.73
N PHE A 28 9.78 3.15 -9.70
CA PHE A 28 11.10 2.89 -9.15
C PHE A 28 11.12 3.24 -7.66
N ARG A 29 12.06 2.64 -6.93
CA ARG A 29 12.13 2.75 -5.47
C ARG A 29 13.48 3.32 -5.05
N TYR A 30 13.44 4.24 -4.10
CA TYR A 30 14.57 4.67 -3.31
C TYR A 30 14.51 3.95 -1.96
N PRO A 31 15.41 3.00 -1.69
CA PRO A 31 15.41 2.26 -0.43
C PRO A 31 15.83 3.12 0.76
N GLN A 32 16.50 4.26 0.53
CA GLN A 32 16.99 5.17 1.56
C GLN A 32 17.33 6.55 0.95
N GLY A 33 17.68 7.51 1.82
CA GLY A 33 18.19 8.83 1.41
C GLY A 33 17.13 9.81 0.91
N VAL A 34 15.85 9.47 1.10
CA VAL A 34 14.72 10.35 0.82
C VAL A 34 14.52 11.30 1.98
N LYS A 35 14.27 12.57 1.69
CA LYS A 35 13.94 13.58 2.72
C LYS A 35 12.69 14.33 2.28
N VAL A 36 11.93 14.84 3.24
CA VAL A 36 10.78 15.70 2.95
C VAL A 36 10.93 17.01 3.70
N ARG A 37 10.61 18.10 3.02
CA ARG A 37 10.55 19.45 3.60
C ARG A 37 9.39 20.19 2.98
N GLN A 38 8.42 20.60 3.81
CA GLN A 38 7.20 21.29 3.35
C GLN A 38 6.53 20.50 2.19
N SER A 39 6.27 21.13 1.05
CA SER A 39 5.69 20.49 -0.14
C SER A 39 6.74 19.97 -1.13
N ARG A 40 7.91 19.55 -0.64
CA ARG A 40 9.00 19.02 -1.48
C ARG A 40 9.55 17.71 -0.93
N VAL A 41 9.84 16.79 -1.84
CA VAL A 41 10.56 15.54 -1.57
C VAL A 41 11.93 15.60 -2.24
N TYR A 42 12.97 15.26 -1.51
CA TYR A 42 14.31 15.05 -2.04
C TYR A 42 14.45 13.61 -2.50
N LEU A 43 14.83 13.44 -3.76
CA LEU A 43 15.10 12.14 -4.37
C LEU A 43 16.57 12.08 -4.78
N PRO A 44 17.35 11.07 -4.34
CA PRO A 44 18.73 10.91 -4.76
C PRO A 44 18.88 11.00 -6.28
N LYS A 45 19.88 11.77 -6.73
CA LYS A 45 20.20 12.07 -8.15
C LYS A 45 19.22 12.97 -8.90
N ILE A 46 18.00 13.18 -8.40
CA ILE A 46 17.02 14.10 -9.01
C ILE A 46 17.01 15.45 -8.26
N GLY A 47 17.18 15.43 -6.94
CA GLY A 47 17.11 16.61 -6.08
C GLY A 47 15.73 16.86 -5.51
N TRP A 48 15.43 18.12 -5.20
CA TRP A 48 14.16 18.53 -4.59
C TRP A 48 13.05 18.66 -5.63
N VAL A 49 11.98 17.88 -5.47
CA VAL A 49 10.81 17.87 -6.35
C VAL A 49 9.58 18.29 -5.56
N ARG A 50 8.77 19.20 -6.12
CA ARG A 50 7.49 19.58 -5.51
C ARG A 50 6.51 18.41 -5.58
N TYR A 51 5.78 18.17 -4.49
CA TYR A 51 4.69 17.21 -4.47
C TYR A 51 3.50 17.80 -3.69
N ARG A 52 2.30 17.29 -3.98
CA ARG A 52 1.10 17.58 -3.19
C ARG A 52 1.03 16.58 -2.04
N ALA A 53 1.11 17.07 -0.81
CA ALA A 53 0.89 16.22 0.36
C ALA A 53 -0.60 15.84 0.45
N SER A 54 -0.90 14.54 0.39
CA SER A 54 -2.26 14.02 0.56
C SER A 54 -2.61 13.75 2.02
N ARG A 55 -1.61 13.65 2.89
CA ARG A 55 -1.71 13.47 4.35
C ARG A 55 -0.43 13.96 5.05
N PRO A 56 -0.48 14.26 6.35
CA PRO A 56 0.72 14.45 7.17
C PRO A 56 1.63 13.23 7.13
N ILE A 57 2.93 13.44 7.31
CA ILE A 57 3.91 12.35 7.42
C ILE A 57 4.18 12.15 8.90
N GLU A 58 3.87 10.96 9.38
CA GLU A 58 4.13 10.53 10.74
C GLU A 58 5.33 9.58 10.77
N GLY A 59 6.14 9.69 11.82
CA GLY A 59 7.29 8.84 12.03
C GLY A 59 8.45 9.06 11.05
N THR A 60 9.31 8.05 10.93
CA THR A 60 10.56 8.12 10.18
C THR A 60 10.38 7.55 8.78
N ILE A 61 10.73 8.32 7.74
CA ILE A 61 10.69 7.84 6.35
C ILE A 61 11.78 6.79 6.14
N LEU A 62 11.37 5.57 5.80
CA LEU A 62 12.29 4.47 5.48
C LEU A 62 12.65 4.48 3.99
N GLN A 63 11.66 4.61 3.13
CA GLN A 63 11.83 4.49 1.67
C GLN A 63 10.74 5.28 0.93
N ALA A 64 11.02 5.59 -0.34
CA ALA A 64 10.02 6.12 -1.26
C ALA A 64 9.89 5.27 -2.50
N THR A 65 8.66 5.05 -2.96
CA THR A 65 8.37 4.51 -4.28
C THR A 65 7.76 5.60 -5.13
N ILE A 66 8.40 5.91 -6.26
CA ILE A 66 7.85 6.79 -7.29
C ILE A 66 7.12 5.91 -8.28
N LYS A 67 5.83 6.15 -8.51
CA LYS A 67 5.01 5.38 -9.46
C LYS A 67 4.18 6.31 -10.33
N ARG A 68 3.89 5.88 -11.55
CA ARG A 68 2.97 6.56 -12.45
C ARG A 68 1.65 5.80 -12.50
N GLU A 69 0.56 6.52 -12.28
CA GLU A 69 -0.82 6.01 -12.46
C GLU A 69 -1.58 7.02 -13.33
N GLY A 70 -2.08 6.55 -14.48
CA GLY A 70 -2.63 7.42 -15.51
C GLY A 70 -1.62 8.50 -15.95
N PRO A 71 -2.04 9.79 -15.99
CA PRO A 71 -1.16 10.88 -16.39
C PRO A 71 -0.24 11.38 -15.26
N HIS A 72 -0.42 10.91 -14.02
CA HIS A 72 0.22 11.51 -12.84
C HIS A 72 1.32 10.63 -12.24
N TRP A 73 2.32 11.29 -11.64
CA TRP A 73 3.33 10.67 -10.82
C TRP A 73 3.00 10.84 -9.33
N PHE A 74 3.20 9.78 -8.57
CA PHE A 74 2.94 9.71 -7.15
C PHE A 74 4.22 9.33 -6.41
N VAL A 75 4.39 9.93 -5.23
CA VAL A 75 5.39 9.52 -4.23
C VAL A 75 4.68 8.77 -3.11
N CYS A 76 5.04 7.50 -2.93
CA CYS A 76 4.58 6.68 -1.82
C CYS A 76 5.71 6.58 -0.79
N LEU A 77 5.51 7.21 0.37
CA LEU A 77 6.46 7.20 1.48
C LEU A 77 6.06 6.09 2.45
N ALA A 78 6.97 5.15 2.72
CA ALA A 78 6.79 4.19 3.80
C ALA A 78 7.49 4.73 5.04
N CYS A 79 6.74 4.84 6.13
CA CYS A 79 7.22 5.43 7.38
C CYS A 79 7.07 4.43 8.51
N GLU A 80 8.04 4.44 9.42
CA GLU A 80 7.99 3.73 10.68
C GLU A 80 7.43 4.66 11.76
N VAL A 81 6.35 4.24 12.40
CA VAL A 81 5.67 5.00 13.45
C VAL A 81 5.76 4.21 14.75
N ASN A 82 6.30 4.81 15.80
CA ASN A 82 6.30 4.23 17.14
C ASN A 82 4.91 4.41 17.74
N LEU A 83 4.24 3.30 18.05
CA LEU A 83 2.89 3.30 18.65
C LEU A 83 2.93 3.34 20.19
N THR A 84 4.11 3.50 20.79
CA THR A 84 4.29 3.53 22.25
C THR A 84 3.57 4.71 22.93
N ASP A 85 3.24 5.77 22.18
CA ASP A 85 2.48 6.92 22.68
C ASP A 85 0.95 6.72 22.60
N VAL A 86 0.50 5.54 22.13
CA VAL A 86 -0.91 5.15 22.18
C VAL A 86 -1.10 4.29 23.42
N ASP A 87 -1.77 4.85 24.43
CA ASP A 87 -2.18 4.06 25.60
C ASP A 87 -2.92 2.81 25.10
N PRO A 88 -2.52 1.60 25.52
CA PRO A 88 -3.24 0.40 25.15
C PRO A 88 -4.67 0.55 25.63
N ILE A 89 -5.61 0.46 24.67
CA ILE A 89 -7.03 0.43 24.99
C ILE A 89 -7.24 -0.76 25.94
N PRO A 90 -7.88 -0.58 27.11
CA PRO A 90 -8.13 -1.68 28.03
C PRO A 90 -8.89 -2.78 27.29
N VAL A 91 -8.24 -3.92 27.11
CA VAL A 91 -8.87 -5.11 26.53
C VAL A 91 -9.66 -5.77 27.65
N SER A 92 -10.99 -5.79 27.54
CA SER A 92 -11.85 -6.57 28.43
C SER A 92 -12.27 -7.85 27.72
N ASP A 93 -12.10 -9.00 28.37
CA ASP A 93 -12.54 -10.30 27.84
C ASP A 93 -14.04 -10.31 27.51
N GLU A 94 -14.84 -9.50 28.22
CA GLU A 94 -16.27 -9.31 27.97
C GLU A 94 -16.60 -8.72 26.58
N LYS A 95 -15.64 -8.07 25.92
CA LYS A 95 -15.80 -7.45 24.59
C LYS A 95 -15.07 -8.22 23.48
N ALA A 96 -14.47 -9.36 23.80
CA ALA A 96 -13.86 -10.21 22.81
C ALA A 96 -14.95 -10.84 21.93
N VAL A 97 -14.85 -10.67 20.61
CA VAL A 97 -15.77 -11.25 19.62
C VAL A 97 -15.00 -12.00 18.56
N GLY A 98 -15.52 -13.15 18.15
CA GLY A 98 -15.04 -13.86 16.96
C GLY A 98 -15.50 -13.14 15.70
N ILE A 99 -14.64 -13.07 14.68
CA ILE A 99 -14.95 -12.44 13.38
C ILE A 99 -14.90 -13.53 12.30
N ASP A 100 -16.03 -13.78 11.65
CA ASP A 100 -16.09 -14.59 10.42
C ASP A 100 -16.28 -13.69 9.21
N VAL A 101 -15.43 -13.83 8.19
CA VAL A 101 -15.42 -12.95 6.99
C VAL A 101 -16.02 -13.66 5.79
N GLY A 102 -16.94 -12.98 5.09
CA GLY A 102 -17.75 -13.60 4.04
C GLY A 102 -17.82 -12.83 2.72
N LEU A 103 -18.41 -13.48 1.72
CA LEU A 103 -18.78 -12.84 0.45
C LEU A 103 -20.18 -12.21 0.49
N LYS A 104 -21.10 -12.79 1.26
CA LYS A 104 -22.48 -12.30 1.42
C LYS A 104 -22.52 -11.11 2.37
N THR A 105 -22.07 -11.31 3.60
CA THR A 105 -21.78 -10.30 4.63
C THR A 105 -20.27 -10.08 4.67
N PHE A 106 -19.79 -8.86 4.94
CA PHE A 106 -18.36 -8.57 5.01
C PHE A 106 -17.74 -9.26 6.23
N ALA A 107 -18.39 -9.09 7.39
CA ALA A 107 -18.01 -9.75 8.62
C ALA A 107 -19.25 -10.05 9.46
N THR A 108 -19.30 -11.21 10.08
CA THR A 108 -20.29 -11.59 11.10
C THR A 108 -19.55 -11.80 12.40
N LEU A 109 -20.00 -11.12 13.45
CA LEU A 109 -19.43 -11.19 14.79
C LEU A 109 -20.16 -12.26 15.63
N SER A 110 -19.47 -12.86 16.59
CA SER A 110 -20.06 -13.86 17.50
C SER A 110 -21.16 -13.31 18.40
N ASP A 111 -21.26 -11.98 18.54
CA ASP A 111 -22.36 -11.29 19.24
C ASP A 111 -23.62 -11.12 18.37
N GLY A 112 -23.60 -11.60 17.12
CA GLY A 112 -24.70 -11.50 16.16
C GLY A 112 -24.67 -10.25 15.28
N THR A 113 -23.71 -9.34 15.48
CA THR A 113 -23.55 -8.16 14.62
C THR A 113 -23.10 -8.55 13.22
N GLU A 114 -23.77 -8.04 12.20
CA GLU A 114 -23.38 -8.23 10.80
C GLU A 114 -22.92 -6.91 10.18
N ILE A 115 -21.76 -6.93 9.52
CA ILE A 115 -21.23 -5.83 8.71
C ILE A 115 -21.53 -6.13 7.24
N GLU A 116 -22.26 -5.24 6.57
CA GLU A 116 -22.65 -5.43 5.17
C GLU A 116 -21.43 -5.39 4.23
N ASN A 117 -21.45 -6.22 3.17
CA ASN A 117 -20.47 -6.15 2.10
C ASN A 117 -20.79 -4.99 1.12
N PRO A 118 -19.93 -3.95 1.04
CA PRO A 118 -20.16 -2.81 0.14
C PRO A 118 -20.03 -3.14 -1.36
N LYS A 119 -19.57 -4.36 -1.71
CA LYS A 119 -19.52 -4.90 -3.09
C LYS A 119 -18.82 -3.95 -4.10
N PHE A 120 -17.75 -3.27 -3.69
CA PHE A 120 -17.03 -2.28 -4.50
C PHE A 120 -16.65 -2.78 -5.90
N LEU A 121 -16.21 -4.04 -6.01
CA LEU A 121 -15.85 -4.64 -7.31
C LEU A 121 -17.03 -4.65 -8.29
N ARG A 122 -18.23 -5.04 -7.83
CA ARG A 122 -19.42 -5.14 -8.68
C ARG A 122 -19.89 -3.74 -9.12
N VAL A 123 -19.74 -2.74 -8.26
CA VAL A 123 -20.01 -1.34 -8.59
C VAL A 123 -19.03 -0.85 -9.67
N ALA A 124 -17.73 -1.06 -9.48
CA ALA A 124 -16.71 -0.67 -10.45
C ALA A 124 -16.88 -1.37 -11.81
N GLN A 125 -17.20 -2.67 -11.81
CA GLN A 125 -17.47 -3.43 -13.04
C GLN A 125 -18.65 -2.86 -13.83
N ARG A 126 -19.76 -2.49 -13.16
CA ARG A 126 -20.91 -1.87 -13.81
C ARG A 126 -20.61 -0.49 -14.40
N GLN A 127 -19.70 0.26 -13.79
CA GLN A 127 -19.25 1.55 -14.34
C GLN A 127 -18.39 1.34 -15.58
N LEU A 128 -17.45 0.39 -15.52
CA LEU A 128 -16.59 0.03 -16.66
C LEU A 128 -17.36 -0.56 -17.83
N SER A 129 -18.43 -1.33 -17.60
CA SER A 129 -19.24 -1.90 -18.69
C SER A 129 -20.09 -0.87 -19.44
N LYS A 130 -20.22 0.35 -18.91
CA LYS A 130 -20.97 1.45 -19.52
C LYS A 130 -20.08 2.47 -20.25
N ALA A 131 -18.76 2.34 -20.11
CA ALA A 131 -17.76 3.20 -20.73
C ALA A 131 -17.24 2.57 -22.03
#